data_AF-A0A521S2C3-F1
#
_entry.id   AF-A0A521S2C3-F1
#
_cell.length_a   1.000
_cell.length_b   1.000
_cell.length_c   1.000
_cell.angle_alpha   90.00
_cell.angle_beta   90.00
_cell.angle_gamma   90.00
#
_symmetry.space_group_name_H-M   'P 1'
#
loop_
_entity.id
_entity.type
_entity.pdbx_description
1 polymer ?
#
loop_
_entity_poly.entity_id
_entity_poly.type
_entity_poly.pdbx_seq_one_letter_code
_entity_poly.pdbx_strand_id
1 'polypeptide(L)'
;MRADKDEFFRTSHHSPLPESERPTFTGLPYFPIDEGLRFEGLELRPYDGDEPVSFAIPTSDGKLRPAVRAGTFRFEIEGVPSRLTAYTFQNQPDDGAVFVPVLDATSGSETYGAGRYLDLDREDDGTYDLDFNLLYHPSCVYDARFSCPLTPAENRLSVRIEAGERLAEGAAH
;
A
#
# COMPACT_ATOMS: atom_id res chain seq x y z
N MET A 1 9.66 -14.05 0.84
CA MET A 1 8.88 -12.80 0.88
C MET A 1 9.64 -11.63 1.54
N ARG A 2 9.89 -11.60 2.86
CA ARG A 2 10.66 -10.48 3.47
C ARG A 2 12.16 -10.51 3.12
N ALA A 3 12.80 -11.68 3.24
CA ALA A 3 14.23 -11.85 2.92
C ALA A 3 14.55 -11.56 1.44
N ASP A 4 13.70 -12.01 0.51
CA ASP A 4 13.88 -11.75 -0.92
C ASP A 4 13.78 -10.25 -1.24
N LYS A 5 12.88 -9.53 -0.53
CA LYS A 5 12.76 -8.08 -0.66
C LYS A 5 13.98 -7.36 -0.10
N ASP A 6 14.49 -7.78 1.06
CA ASP A 6 15.74 -7.24 1.61
C ASP A 6 16.92 -7.48 0.67
N GLU A 7 16.98 -8.65 0.03
CA GLU A 7 17.99 -8.95 -0.98
C GLU A 7 17.84 -8.04 -2.20
N PHE A 8 16.62 -7.88 -2.74
CA PHE A 8 16.35 -6.97 -3.84
C PHE A 8 16.81 -5.53 -3.52
N PHE A 9 16.48 -5.03 -2.32
CA PHE A 9 16.88 -3.70 -1.87
C PHE A 9 18.42 -3.56 -1.78
N ARG A 10 19.12 -4.62 -1.38
CA ARG A 10 20.58 -4.61 -1.22
C ARG A 10 21.33 -4.73 -2.55
N THR A 11 20.87 -5.58 -3.47
CA THR A 11 21.69 -6.03 -4.61
C THR A 11 21.17 -5.59 -5.98
N SER A 12 19.88 -5.29 -6.12
CA SER A 12 19.28 -5.03 -7.44
C SER A 12 19.72 -3.69 -8.03
N HIS A 13 19.93 -3.66 -9.35
CA HIS A 13 20.07 -2.40 -10.09
C HIS A 13 18.81 -1.53 -10.03
N HIS A 14 17.64 -2.15 -9.86
CA HIS A 14 16.34 -1.49 -9.71
C HIS A 14 15.97 -1.22 -8.24
N SER A 15 16.91 -1.40 -7.30
CA SER A 15 16.65 -1.10 -5.90
C SER A 15 16.25 0.37 -5.71
N PRO A 16 15.26 0.63 -4.84
CA PRO A 16 14.86 1.98 -4.50
C PRO A 16 15.84 2.66 -3.55
N LEU A 17 16.76 1.93 -2.92
CA LEU A 17 17.79 2.50 -2.06
C LEU A 17 18.90 3.18 -2.89
N PRO A 18 19.29 4.41 -2.51
CA PRO A 18 20.49 5.06 -3.03
C PRO A 18 21.71 4.16 -2.85
N GLU A 19 22.63 4.16 -3.83
CA GLU A 19 23.82 3.29 -3.79
C GLU A 19 24.67 3.51 -2.53
N SER A 20 24.69 4.73 -2.00
CA SER A 20 25.40 5.09 -0.76
C SER A 20 24.82 4.45 0.50
N GLU A 21 23.54 4.08 0.51
CA GLU A 21 22.85 3.52 1.68
C GLU A 21 22.83 1.99 1.70
N ARG A 22 23.05 1.35 0.54
CA ARG A 22 23.06 -0.12 0.41
C ARG A 22 24.09 -0.83 1.32
N PRO A 23 25.32 -0.32 1.52
CA PRO A 23 26.31 -1.01 2.35
C PRO A 23 25.91 -1.11 3.83
N THR A 24 25.12 -0.16 4.33
CA THR A 24 24.64 -0.11 5.72
C THR A 24 23.23 -0.67 5.90
N PHE A 25 22.59 -1.13 4.81
CA PHE A 25 21.23 -1.65 4.83
C PHE A 25 21.16 -3.06 5.46
N THR A 26 20.58 -3.13 6.65
CA THR A 26 20.42 -4.37 7.43
C THR A 26 19.11 -5.10 7.20
N GLY A 27 18.18 -4.50 6.46
CA GLY A 27 16.83 -5.03 6.22
C GLY A 27 15.75 -3.98 6.50
N LEU A 28 14.58 -4.14 5.88
CA LEU A 28 13.43 -3.31 6.15
C LEU A 28 12.84 -3.63 7.52
N PRO A 29 12.46 -2.64 8.34
CA PRO A 29 11.77 -2.89 9.58
C PRO A 29 10.30 -3.20 9.31
N TYR A 30 9.79 -4.22 10.00
CA TYR A 30 8.40 -4.67 9.91
C TYR A 30 7.77 -4.70 11.29
N PHE A 31 6.46 -4.53 11.35
CA PHE A 31 5.70 -4.98 12.51
C PHE A 31 5.70 -6.53 12.61
N PRO A 32 5.43 -7.09 13.80
CA PRO A 32 5.12 -8.51 13.95
C PRO A 32 3.97 -8.93 13.02
N ILE A 33 3.92 -10.21 12.67
CA ILE A 33 2.78 -10.74 11.92
C ILE A 33 1.57 -10.77 12.85
N ASP A 34 0.44 -10.26 12.36
CA ASP A 34 -0.86 -10.31 13.02
C ASP A 34 -1.91 -10.93 12.10
N GLU A 35 -2.33 -12.15 12.42
CA GLU A 35 -3.37 -12.88 11.68
C GLU A 35 -4.75 -12.21 11.81
N GLY A 36 -4.97 -11.40 12.86
CA GLY A 36 -6.20 -10.61 13.02
C GLY A 36 -6.33 -9.45 12.03
N LEU A 37 -5.25 -9.14 11.31
CA LEU A 37 -5.19 -8.13 10.26
C LEU A 37 -5.11 -8.74 8.84
N ARG A 38 -5.44 -10.03 8.71
CA ARG A 38 -5.63 -10.71 7.43
C ARG A 38 -7.10 -11.04 7.22
N PHE A 39 -7.65 -10.61 6.09
CA PHE A 39 -9.04 -10.78 5.72
C PHE A 39 -9.13 -11.56 4.41
N GLU A 40 -9.58 -12.81 4.48
CA GLU A 40 -9.67 -13.69 3.32
C GLU A 40 -11.05 -13.62 2.66
N GLY A 41 -11.12 -13.92 1.36
CA GLY A 41 -12.39 -14.11 0.67
C GLY A 41 -13.25 -12.84 0.56
N LEU A 42 -12.64 -11.66 0.50
CA LEU A 42 -13.37 -10.40 0.38
C LEU A 42 -13.91 -10.19 -1.03
N GLU A 43 -15.19 -9.84 -1.12
CA GLU A 43 -15.80 -9.39 -2.37
C GLU A 43 -15.43 -7.93 -2.66
N LEU A 44 -14.93 -7.66 -3.87
CA LEU A 44 -14.77 -6.30 -4.36
C LEU A 44 -16.14 -5.74 -4.77
N ARG A 45 -16.75 -4.94 -3.90
CA ARG A 45 -18.08 -4.36 -4.16
C ARG A 45 -17.99 -3.19 -5.12
N PRO A 46 -19.03 -2.92 -5.94
CA PRO A 46 -19.07 -1.70 -6.74
C PRO A 46 -18.84 -0.47 -5.88
N TYR A 47 -18.02 0.45 -6.38
CA TYR A 47 -17.75 1.70 -5.71
C TYR A 47 -19.05 2.51 -5.55
N ASP A 48 -19.33 2.94 -4.32
CA ASP A 48 -20.59 3.58 -3.91
C ASP A 48 -20.40 4.98 -3.29
N GLY A 49 -19.21 5.57 -3.45
CA GLY A 49 -18.93 6.93 -2.99
C GLY A 49 -19.35 8.01 -4.00
N ASP A 50 -19.30 9.26 -3.55
CA ASP A 50 -19.78 10.41 -4.33
C ASP A 50 -18.75 10.93 -5.37
N GLU A 51 -17.48 10.55 -5.24
CA GLU A 51 -16.42 10.96 -6.16
C GLU A 51 -16.50 10.24 -7.53
N PRO A 52 -16.00 10.83 -8.63
CA PRO A 52 -16.03 10.20 -9.95
C PRO A 52 -15.32 8.84 -10.00
N VAL A 53 -15.91 7.84 -10.65
CA VAL A 53 -15.29 6.50 -10.80
C VAL A 53 -13.94 6.59 -11.51
N SER A 54 -13.83 7.39 -12.58
CA SER A 54 -12.58 7.65 -13.29
C SER A 54 -11.99 9.00 -12.88
N PHE A 55 -10.73 9.01 -12.48
CA PHE A 55 -10.04 10.22 -12.03
C PHE A 55 -8.52 10.11 -12.27
N ALA A 56 -7.74 11.00 -11.67
CA ALA A 56 -6.29 10.87 -11.65
C ALA A 56 -5.75 11.06 -10.23
N ILE A 57 -4.92 10.11 -9.79
CA ILE A 57 -4.23 10.16 -8.50
C ILE A 57 -3.00 11.05 -8.65
N PRO A 58 -2.85 12.12 -7.84
CA PRO A 58 -1.61 12.89 -7.81
C PRO A 58 -0.44 12.03 -7.38
N THR A 59 0.75 12.28 -7.91
CA THR A 59 1.98 11.54 -7.56
C THR A 59 2.96 12.42 -6.79
N SER A 60 3.93 11.80 -6.12
CA SER A 60 4.98 12.49 -5.35
C SER A 60 5.80 13.50 -6.15
N ASP A 61 5.93 13.33 -7.48
CA ASP A 61 6.62 14.26 -8.38
C ASP A 61 5.69 15.34 -8.98
N GLY A 62 4.48 15.49 -8.44
CA GLY A 62 3.51 16.52 -8.86
C GLY A 62 2.77 16.21 -10.16
N LYS A 63 2.90 15.00 -10.71
CA LYS A 63 2.13 14.55 -11.88
C LYS A 63 0.78 13.97 -11.46
N LEU A 64 -0.01 13.60 -12.46
CA LEU A 64 -1.30 12.94 -12.32
C LEU A 64 -1.23 11.57 -12.99
N ARG A 65 -1.60 10.52 -12.26
CA ARG A 65 -1.69 9.15 -12.78
C ARG A 65 -3.16 8.76 -12.96
N PRO A 66 -3.65 8.60 -14.21
CA PRO A 66 -5.03 8.21 -14.45
C PRO A 66 -5.38 6.86 -13.80
N ALA A 67 -6.48 6.83 -13.08
CA ALA A 67 -6.93 5.68 -12.31
C ALA A 67 -8.46 5.52 -12.36
N VAL A 68 -8.93 4.32 -12.08
CA VAL A 68 -10.34 3.97 -11.96
C VAL A 68 -10.55 3.36 -10.58
N ARG A 69 -11.60 3.80 -9.88
CA ARG A 69 -12.10 3.16 -8.66
C ARG A 69 -12.74 1.83 -9.04
N ALA A 70 -12.03 0.74 -8.83
CA ALA A 70 -12.47 -0.60 -9.20
C ALA A 70 -13.60 -1.09 -8.29
N GLY A 71 -13.57 -0.69 -7.02
CA GLY A 71 -14.57 -1.06 -6.04
C GLY A 71 -14.15 -0.76 -4.62
N THR A 72 -14.87 -1.31 -3.65
CA THR A 72 -14.63 -1.08 -2.23
C THR A 72 -14.67 -2.39 -1.46
N PHE A 73 -13.60 -2.64 -0.71
CA PHE A 73 -13.56 -3.68 0.32
C PHE A 73 -14.19 -3.17 1.59
N ARG A 74 -14.97 -4.02 2.25
CA ARG A 74 -15.59 -3.75 3.56
C ARG A 74 -15.22 -4.86 4.51
N PHE A 75 -14.73 -4.50 5.68
CA PHE A 75 -14.25 -5.42 6.71
C PHE A 75 -14.36 -4.73 8.08
N GLU A 76 -13.98 -5.43 9.13
CA GLU A 76 -14.04 -4.92 10.50
C GLU A 76 -12.69 -5.14 11.19
N ILE A 77 -12.13 -4.09 11.77
CA ILE A 77 -10.91 -4.17 12.59
C ILE A 77 -11.34 -3.86 14.02
N GLU A 78 -11.15 -4.80 14.94
CA GLU A 78 -11.45 -4.62 16.37
C GLU A 78 -12.87 -4.09 16.67
N GLY A 79 -13.89 -4.54 15.92
CA GLY A 79 -15.26 -4.03 16.09
C GLY A 79 -15.57 -2.73 15.34
N VAL A 80 -14.61 -2.16 14.61
CA VAL A 80 -14.76 -0.92 13.85
C VAL A 80 -14.98 -1.23 12.36
N PRO A 81 -16.19 -0.97 11.82
CA PRO A 81 -16.47 -1.09 10.40
C PRO A 81 -15.54 -0.19 9.59
N SER A 82 -14.79 -0.81 8.68
CA SER A 82 -13.75 -0.17 7.89
C SER A 82 -13.99 -0.44 6.40
N ARG A 83 -13.49 0.46 5.56
CA ARG A 83 -13.56 0.33 4.11
C ARG A 83 -12.31 0.85 3.44
N LEU A 84 -11.94 0.22 2.33
CA LEU A 84 -10.87 0.68 1.45
C LEU A 84 -11.32 0.58 0.00
N THR A 85 -11.15 1.67 -0.75
CA THR A 85 -11.33 1.68 -2.20
C THR A 85 -10.12 1.03 -2.88
N ALA A 86 -10.37 0.14 -3.83
CA ALA A 86 -9.37 -0.43 -4.69
C ALA A 86 -9.34 0.30 -6.03
N TYR A 87 -8.16 0.45 -6.62
CA TYR A 87 -7.94 1.20 -7.85
C TYR A 87 -7.26 0.34 -8.92
N THR A 88 -7.55 0.63 -10.18
CA THR A 88 -6.75 0.16 -11.32
C THR A 88 -6.18 1.36 -12.07
N PHE A 89 -5.03 1.19 -12.71
CA PHE A 89 -4.41 2.24 -13.50
C PHE A 89 -4.72 2.07 -14.99
N GLN A 90 -4.88 3.18 -15.70
CA GLN A 90 -5.06 3.12 -17.14
C GLN A 90 -3.81 2.51 -17.80
N ASN A 91 -4.03 1.64 -18.79
CA ASN A 91 -3.00 0.86 -19.52
C ASN A 91 -2.33 -0.28 -18.74
N GLN A 92 -2.92 -0.75 -17.63
CA GLN A 92 -2.59 -2.06 -17.09
C GLN A 92 -3.48 -3.15 -17.69
N PRO A 93 -2.99 -4.40 -17.79
CA PRO A 93 -3.83 -5.55 -18.13
C PRO A 93 -5.02 -5.64 -17.17
N ASP A 94 -6.17 -6.07 -17.68
CA ASP A 94 -7.31 -6.44 -16.85
C ASP A 94 -7.15 -7.92 -16.44
N ASP A 95 -6.17 -8.17 -15.57
CA ASP A 95 -5.87 -9.48 -14.98
C ASP A 95 -6.54 -9.67 -13.62
N GLY A 96 -7.35 -8.69 -13.19
CA GLY A 96 -8.02 -8.69 -11.89
C GLY A 96 -7.19 -8.10 -10.77
N ALA A 97 -5.93 -7.72 -11.00
CA ALA A 97 -5.10 -7.09 -9.98
C ALA A 97 -5.60 -5.69 -9.63
N VAL A 98 -5.57 -5.35 -8.34
CA VAL A 98 -5.99 -4.03 -7.84
C VAL A 98 -4.97 -3.44 -6.88
N PHE A 99 -4.83 -2.11 -6.96
CA PHE A 99 -3.97 -1.30 -6.11
C PHE A 99 -4.78 -0.71 -4.95
N VAL A 100 -4.32 -0.92 -3.72
CA VAL A 100 -4.97 -0.44 -2.50
C VAL A 100 -3.96 0.38 -1.67
N PRO A 101 -3.94 1.71 -1.82
CA PRO A 101 -3.15 2.58 -0.95
C PRO A 101 -3.89 2.81 0.37
N VAL A 102 -3.18 2.85 1.49
CA VAL A 102 -3.74 2.91 2.84
C VAL A 102 -3.03 3.99 3.66
N LEU A 103 -3.84 4.86 4.26
CA LEU A 103 -3.46 5.70 5.39
C LEU A 103 -4.16 5.17 6.63
N ASP A 104 -3.46 5.13 7.74
CA ASP A 104 -3.99 4.65 9.01
C ASP A 104 -3.41 5.47 10.18
N ALA A 105 -3.83 5.19 11.41
CA ALA A 105 -3.40 5.97 12.57
C ALA A 105 -1.91 5.84 12.93
N THR A 106 -1.14 4.96 12.28
CA THR A 106 0.33 4.92 12.40
C THR A 106 1.04 5.81 11.37
N SER A 107 0.32 6.35 10.38
CA SER A 107 0.89 7.13 9.28
C SER A 107 1.42 8.48 9.77
N GLY A 108 2.69 8.77 9.46
CA GLY A 108 3.38 10.01 9.85
C GLY A 108 4.06 9.96 11.22
N SER A 109 4.00 8.81 11.91
CA SER A 109 4.72 8.57 13.17
C SER A 109 5.57 7.31 13.09
N GLU A 110 4.95 6.17 12.81
CA GLU A 110 5.60 4.85 12.77
C GLU A 110 5.69 4.31 11.34
N THR A 111 4.83 4.79 10.44
CA THR A 111 4.82 4.46 9.00
C THR A 111 4.85 5.73 8.16
N TYR A 112 5.14 5.60 6.87
CA TYR A 112 5.27 6.75 5.98
C TYR A 112 4.01 7.63 5.92
N GLY A 113 4.19 8.95 6.00
CA GLY A 113 3.09 9.91 6.11
C GLY A 113 2.16 9.98 4.89
N ALA A 114 2.63 9.57 3.70
CA ALA A 114 1.78 9.49 2.50
C ALA A 114 1.08 8.13 2.33
N GLY A 115 1.29 7.19 3.26
CA GLY A 115 0.65 5.88 3.31
C GLY A 115 1.53 4.73 2.83
N ARG A 116 0.93 3.54 2.86
CA ARG A 116 1.49 2.26 2.44
C ARG A 116 0.61 1.65 1.37
N TYR A 117 1.13 0.70 0.62
CA TYR A 117 0.42 0.07 -0.49
C TYR A 117 0.24 -1.42 -0.27
N LEU A 118 -0.80 -1.93 -0.91
CA LEU A 118 -1.07 -3.34 -1.11
C LEU A 118 -1.47 -3.53 -2.57
N ASP A 119 -0.84 -4.47 -3.25
CA ASP A 119 -1.29 -4.94 -4.56
C ASP A 119 -1.94 -6.31 -4.34
N LEU A 120 -3.17 -6.45 -4.81
CA LEU A 120 -3.98 -7.64 -4.59
C LEU A 120 -4.33 -8.29 -5.92
N ASP A 121 -4.10 -9.59 -6.01
CA ASP A 121 -4.55 -10.40 -7.14
C ASP A 121 -5.95 -10.95 -6.85
N ARG A 122 -6.74 -11.16 -7.91
CA ARG A 122 -8.05 -11.79 -7.77
C ARG A 122 -7.88 -13.30 -7.70
N GLU A 123 -8.50 -13.91 -6.70
CA GLU A 123 -8.56 -15.37 -6.57
C GLU A 123 -9.44 -15.99 -7.66
N ASP A 124 -9.29 -17.31 -7.86
CA ASP A 124 -10.03 -18.08 -8.86
C ASP A 124 -11.55 -18.00 -8.67
N ASP A 125 -12.01 -17.84 -7.42
CA ASP A 125 -13.43 -17.69 -7.05
C ASP A 125 -13.95 -16.25 -7.18
N GLY A 126 -13.09 -15.31 -7.57
CA GLY A 126 -13.42 -13.90 -7.77
C GLY A 126 -13.28 -13.03 -6.52
N THR A 127 -12.86 -13.59 -5.40
CA THR A 127 -12.59 -12.85 -4.16
C THR A 127 -11.16 -12.36 -4.07
N TYR A 128 -10.83 -11.66 -3.00
CA TYR A 128 -9.51 -11.10 -2.73
C TYR A 128 -9.12 -11.32 -1.27
N ASP A 129 -7.85 -11.66 -1.05
CA ASP A 129 -7.24 -11.73 0.28
C ASP A 129 -6.56 -10.41 0.62
N LEU A 130 -7.12 -9.67 1.57
CA LEU A 130 -6.53 -8.44 2.08
C LEU A 130 -5.67 -8.75 3.31
N ASP A 131 -4.37 -8.86 3.11
CA ASP A 131 -3.39 -9.10 4.17
C ASP A 131 -2.56 -7.84 4.47
N PHE A 132 -2.86 -7.17 5.59
CA PHE A 132 -2.10 -5.98 5.99
C PHE A 132 -0.65 -6.30 6.41
N ASN A 133 -0.30 -7.56 6.67
CA ASN A 133 1.09 -7.97 6.92
C ASN A 133 1.99 -7.77 5.70
N LEU A 134 1.39 -7.57 4.52
CA LEU A 134 2.06 -7.33 3.25
C LEU A 134 2.10 -5.86 2.84
N LEU A 135 1.56 -4.96 3.67
CA LEU A 135 1.66 -3.51 3.44
C LEU A 135 3.12 -3.12 3.28
N TYR A 136 3.39 -2.38 2.21
CA TYR A 136 4.74 -1.94 1.90
C TYR A 136 4.82 -0.43 1.66
N HIS A 137 5.99 0.15 1.90
CA HIS A 137 6.25 1.55 1.61
C HIS A 137 6.47 1.80 0.12
N PRO A 138 5.93 2.90 -0.43
CA PRO A 138 6.30 3.33 -1.78
C PRO A 138 7.81 3.53 -1.92
N SER A 139 8.34 3.29 -3.11
CA SER A 139 9.76 3.53 -3.41
C SER A 139 10.20 4.98 -3.15
N CYS A 140 9.28 5.95 -3.23
CA CYS A 140 9.58 7.36 -2.96
C CYS A 140 9.94 7.67 -1.49
N VAL A 141 9.70 6.74 -0.57
CA VAL A 141 10.19 6.84 0.81
C VAL A 141 11.71 6.78 0.86
N TYR A 142 12.31 6.00 -0.03
CA TYR A 142 13.75 5.75 -0.05
C TYR A 142 14.50 6.69 -1.02
N ASP A 143 13.85 7.10 -2.11
CA ASP A 143 14.46 8.00 -3.09
C ASP A 143 13.39 8.83 -3.82
N ALA A 144 13.50 10.16 -3.73
CA ALA A 144 12.56 11.10 -4.32
C ALA A 144 12.48 11.04 -5.86
N ARG A 145 13.40 10.34 -6.54
CA ARG A 145 13.33 10.12 -7.99
C ARG A 145 12.12 9.27 -8.42
N PHE A 146 11.55 8.47 -7.51
CA PHE A 146 10.38 7.65 -7.81
C PHE A 146 9.09 8.47 -7.74
N SER A 147 8.27 8.32 -8.78
CA SER A 147 6.92 8.88 -8.84
C SER A 147 5.93 7.86 -8.29
N CYS A 148 5.41 8.11 -7.09
CA CYS A 148 4.51 7.21 -6.38
C CYS A 148 3.12 7.85 -6.19
N PRO A 149 2.01 7.10 -6.40
CA PRO A 149 0.66 7.62 -6.22
C PRO A 149 0.36 8.04 -4.77
N LEU A 150 -0.14 9.26 -4.55
CA LEU A 150 -0.58 9.66 -3.21
C LEU A 150 -1.84 8.91 -2.80
N THR A 151 -1.93 8.53 -1.52
CA THR A 151 -3.10 7.84 -1.00
C THR A 151 -4.33 8.77 -0.99
N PRO A 152 -5.42 8.41 -1.72
CA PRO A 152 -6.65 9.21 -1.69
C PRO A 152 -7.26 9.29 -0.29
N ALA A 153 -7.92 10.41 0.01
CA ALA A 153 -8.44 10.69 1.36
C ALA A 153 -9.49 9.68 1.84
N GLU A 154 -10.21 9.04 0.91
CA GLU A 154 -11.21 7.99 1.20
C GLU A 154 -10.59 6.70 1.75
N ASN A 155 -9.30 6.47 1.50
CA ASN A 155 -8.54 5.32 2.03
C ASN A 155 -7.76 5.68 3.30
N ARG A 156 -8.35 6.53 4.15
CA ARG A 156 -7.85 6.81 5.48
C ARG A 156 -8.68 6.07 6.52
N LEU A 157 -8.05 5.11 7.19
CA LEU A 157 -8.60 4.39 8.32
C LEU A 157 -8.28 5.12 9.62
N SER A 158 -9.25 5.15 10.54
CA SER A 158 -9.06 5.75 11.88
C SER A 158 -8.42 4.81 12.89
N VAL A 159 -8.32 3.53 12.54
CA VAL A 159 -7.66 2.49 13.35
C VAL A 159 -6.15 2.48 13.07
N ARG A 160 -5.39 1.94 14.02
CA ARG A 160 -3.95 1.68 13.84
C ARG A 160 -3.78 0.34 13.11
N ILE A 161 -2.90 0.30 12.11
CA ILE A 161 -2.54 -0.95 11.43
C ILE A 161 -1.07 -1.26 11.74
N GLU A 162 -0.86 -2.02 12.82
CA GLU A 162 0.45 -2.46 13.29
C GLU A 162 0.88 -3.77 12.60
N ALA A 163 0.77 -3.80 11.26
CA ALA A 163 1.19 -4.90 10.40
C ALA A 163 1.93 -4.37 9.18
N GLY A 164 2.80 -5.18 8.57
CA GLY A 164 3.56 -4.79 7.37
C GLY A 164 4.79 -3.91 7.67
N GLU A 165 5.25 -3.16 6.67
CA GLU A 165 6.44 -2.29 6.78
C GLU A 165 6.19 -1.11 7.72
N ARG A 166 7.24 -0.78 8.49
CA ARG A 166 7.32 0.40 9.36
C ARG A 166 8.59 1.19 9.09
N LEU A 167 8.66 2.41 9.60
CA LEU A 167 9.87 3.22 9.56
C LEU A 167 10.85 2.74 10.64
N ALA A 168 12.14 2.95 10.37
CA ALA A 168 13.18 2.73 11.38
C ALA A 168 13.04 3.75 12.51
N GLU A 169 13.39 3.35 13.73
CA GLU A 169 13.36 4.28 14.87
C GLU A 169 14.33 5.44 14.63
N GLY A 170 13.81 6.68 14.69
CA GLY A 170 14.60 7.90 14.44
C GLY A 170 14.73 8.31 12.97
N ALA A 171 14.12 7.57 12.03
CA ALA A 171 14.01 8.03 10.65
C ALA A 171 12.94 9.14 10.56
N ALA A 172 13.40 10.40 10.55
CA ALA A 172 12.52 11.54 10.29
C ALA A 172 12.22 11.59 8.78
N HIS A 173 10.95 11.39 8.41
CA HIS A 173 10.44 11.53 7.04
C HIS A 173 9.15 12.34 7.02
#